data_AF-A0A2I0WHS3-F1
#
_entry.id   AF-A0A2I0WHS3-F1
#
_cell.length_a   1.000
_cell.length_b   1.000
_cell.length_c   1.000
_cell.angle_alpha   90.00
_cell.angle_beta   90.00
_cell.angle_gamma   90.00
#
_symmetry.space_group_name_H-M   'P 1'
#
loop_
_entity.id
_entity.type
_entity.pdbx_description
1 polymer ?
#
loop_
_entity_poly.entity_id
_entity_poly.type
_entity_poly.pdbx_seq_one_letter_code
_entity_poly.pdbx_strand_id
1 'polypeptide(L)'
;MRSKSWAFIGDSILRNQVLSLICLLQKEEVPLEVYHDEQFKSRKWIFTNYNFTISLIWSPMLMKAEIFEDSDGVSKSDIQLHLDTIDTKWSNEYNSFNYIVISGGQWFLKTTIYLENNTITGCHYCPKKNLVELPLTYSYRKVLKIVFKFFLSANHKPLVIYRTWSPSHFEYKEWSNGGSCNKTEPFKGGLIYEKDVDKMMRGIEIEEFKNAIMKNATNLKLLDMYNLSAQRPDGHPGPFRKFHPFGKGRNVVVQNDCLHWCLPGPIDYWNDLLMEIVLRN
;
A
#
# COMPACT_ATOMS: atom_id res chain seq x y z
N MET A 1 -20.89 5.36 -8.78
CA MET A 1 -19.57 5.41 -9.46
C MET A 1 -19.64 5.66 -10.97
N ARG A 2 -20.83 5.80 -11.60
CA ARG A 2 -20.96 6.06 -13.04
C ARG A 2 -20.26 7.35 -13.48
N SER A 3 -19.56 7.31 -14.62
CA SER A 3 -18.81 8.44 -15.18
C SER A 3 -17.75 9.01 -14.22
N LYS A 4 -17.09 8.13 -13.46
CA LYS A 4 -16.03 8.51 -12.51
C LYS A 4 -14.74 7.77 -12.82
N SER A 5 -13.63 8.37 -12.43
CA SER A 5 -12.29 7.78 -12.46
C SER A 5 -11.75 7.65 -11.04
N TRP A 6 -11.27 6.46 -10.68
CA TRP A 6 -10.68 6.16 -9.38
C TRP A 6 -9.21 5.83 -9.55
N ALA A 7 -8.37 6.37 -8.67
CA ALA A 7 -6.96 5.99 -8.58
C ALA A 7 -6.66 5.32 -7.25
N PHE A 8 -5.97 4.19 -7.31
CA PHE A 8 -5.38 3.51 -6.17
C PHE A 8 -3.86 3.64 -6.29
N ILE A 9 -3.25 4.45 -5.43
CA ILE A 9 -1.85 4.87 -5.50
C ILE A 9 -1.10 4.30 -4.30
N GLY A 10 -0.15 3.38 -4.53
CA GLY A 10 0.58 2.79 -3.42
C GLY A 10 1.39 1.55 -3.75
N ASP A 11 1.48 0.66 -2.76
CA ASP A 11 2.27 -0.57 -2.78
C ASP A 11 1.44 -1.83 -3.12
N SER A 12 2.05 -3.00 -2.89
CA SER A 12 1.47 -4.29 -3.24
C SER A 12 0.24 -4.67 -2.42
N ILE A 13 0.05 -4.08 -1.23
CA ILE A 13 -1.13 -4.32 -0.40
C ILE A 13 -2.30 -3.49 -0.92
N LEU A 14 -2.04 -2.27 -1.42
CA LEU A 14 -3.09 -1.52 -2.10
C LEU A 14 -3.50 -2.21 -3.41
N ARG A 15 -2.54 -2.77 -4.17
CA ARG A 15 -2.86 -3.64 -5.30
C ARG A 15 -3.74 -4.82 -4.88
N ASN A 16 -3.44 -5.46 -3.76
CA ASN A 16 -4.26 -6.55 -3.22
C ASN A 16 -5.71 -6.11 -2.96
N GLN A 17 -5.91 -4.90 -2.40
CA GLN A 17 -7.24 -4.33 -2.16
C GLN A 17 -7.99 -4.05 -3.48
N VAL A 18 -7.30 -3.50 -4.49
CA VAL A 18 -7.91 -3.25 -5.81
C VAL A 18 -8.32 -4.55 -6.49
N LEU A 19 -7.50 -5.59 -6.41
CA LEU A 19 -7.86 -6.88 -7.00
C LEU A 19 -9.10 -7.49 -6.33
N SER A 20 -9.23 -7.36 -5.00
CA SER A 20 -10.49 -7.68 -4.30
C SER A 20 -11.67 -6.87 -4.87
N LEU A 21 -11.51 -5.54 -5.01
CA LEU A 21 -12.57 -4.67 -5.51
C LEU A 21 -12.99 -5.04 -6.92
N ILE A 22 -12.04 -5.33 -7.81
CA ILE A 22 -12.32 -5.80 -9.17
C ILE A 22 -13.12 -7.11 -9.12
N CYS A 23 -12.75 -8.08 -8.29
CA CYS A 23 -13.52 -9.33 -8.13
C CYS A 23 -14.95 -9.09 -7.61
N LEU A 24 -15.14 -8.12 -6.71
CA LEU A 24 -16.48 -7.75 -6.22
C LEU A 24 -17.34 -7.13 -7.35
N LEU A 25 -16.75 -6.22 -8.13
CA LEU A 25 -17.45 -5.51 -9.22
C LEU A 25 -17.67 -6.37 -10.47
N GLN A 26 -16.81 -7.36 -10.71
CA GLN A 26 -16.93 -8.31 -11.82
C GLN A 26 -18.21 -9.15 -11.79
N LYS A 27 -18.86 -9.24 -10.63
CA LYS A 27 -20.19 -9.84 -10.50
C LYS A 27 -21.25 -9.10 -11.32
N GLU A 28 -21.04 -7.82 -11.58
CA GLU A 28 -21.98 -6.94 -12.26
C GLU A 28 -21.58 -6.60 -13.70
N GLU A 29 -20.30 -6.31 -13.94
CA GLU A 29 -19.74 -6.17 -15.28
C GLU A 29 -18.28 -6.63 -15.26
N VAL A 30 -17.89 -7.48 -16.21
CA VAL A 30 -16.48 -7.83 -16.40
C VAL A 30 -15.77 -6.61 -17.02
N PRO A 31 -14.79 -5.99 -16.33
CA PRO A 31 -14.13 -4.82 -16.86
C PRO A 31 -13.13 -5.18 -17.95
N LEU A 32 -12.94 -4.26 -18.89
CA LEU A 32 -11.85 -4.33 -19.85
C LEU A 32 -10.56 -3.80 -19.22
N GLU A 33 -9.52 -4.64 -19.16
CA GLU A 33 -8.17 -4.16 -18.85
C GLU A 33 -7.57 -3.47 -20.07
N VAL A 34 -7.35 -2.15 -19.96
CA VAL A 34 -6.87 -1.32 -21.08
C VAL A 34 -5.40 -0.95 -20.96
N TYR A 35 -4.78 -1.20 -19.81
CA TYR A 35 -3.37 -0.94 -19.59
C TYR A 35 -2.83 -1.83 -18.46
N HIS A 36 -1.58 -2.26 -18.61
CA HIS A 36 -0.72 -2.71 -17.53
C HIS A 36 0.74 -2.36 -17.85
N ASP A 37 1.57 -2.19 -16.83
CA ASP A 37 3.02 -2.17 -17.03
C ASP A 37 3.58 -3.59 -17.23
N GLU A 38 4.85 -3.71 -17.61
CA GLU A 38 5.52 -5.00 -17.89
C GLU A 38 5.42 -5.99 -16.73
N GLN A 39 5.39 -5.49 -15.49
CA GLN A 39 5.38 -6.29 -14.27
C GLN A 39 3.98 -6.44 -13.65
N PHE A 40 2.93 -5.93 -14.30
CA PHE A 40 1.57 -5.88 -13.80
C PHE A 40 1.45 -5.23 -12.40
N LYS A 41 2.36 -4.29 -12.10
CA LYS A 41 2.34 -3.51 -10.85
C LYS A 41 1.35 -2.34 -10.95
N SER A 42 1.33 -1.67 -12.10
CA SER A 42 0.32 -0.68 -12.48
C SER A 42 -0.63 -1.27 -13.52
N ARG A 43 -1.93 -1.00 -13.39
CA ARG A 43 -2.99 -1.56 -14.26
C ARG A 43 -4.16 -0.58 -14.35
N LYS A 44 -4.94 -0.64 -15.44
CA LYS A 44 -6.13 0.20 -15.64
C LYS A 44 -7.28 -0.62 -16.21
N TRP A 45 -8.45 -0.47 -15.60
CA TRP A 45 -9.68 -1.16 -15.99
C TRP A 45 -10.79 -0.17 -16.31
N ILE A 46 -11.62 -0.51 -17.30
CA ILE A 46 -12.81 0.24 -17.68
C ILE A 46 -14.04 -0.66 -17.61
N PHE A 47 -15.04 -0.22 -16.85
CA PHE A 47 -16.40 -0.73 -16.83
C PHE A 47 -17.21 0.11 -17.83
N THR A 48 -17.33 -0.40 -19.04
CA THR A 48 -17.84 0.31 -20.21
C THR A 48 -19.30 0.74 -20.05
N ASN A 49 -20.16 -0.11 -19.47
CA ASN A 49 -21.58 0.19 -19.26
C ASN A 49 -21.80 1.32 -18.26
N TYR A 50 -20.80 1.61 -17.42
CA TYR A 50 -20.85 2.66 -16.41
C TYR A 50 -19.94 3.85 -16.73
N ASN A 51 -19.16 3.79 -17.81
CA ASN A 51 -18.08 4.74 -18.07
C ASN A 51 -17.24 4.98 -16.80
N PHE A 52 -16.88 3.89 -16.13
CA PHE A 52 -16.22 3.92 -14.83
C PHE A 52 -14.82 3.33 -14.97
N THR A 53 -13.80 4.06 -14.50
CA THR A 53 -12.40 3.67 -14.62
C THR A 53 -11.78 3.44 -13.26
N ILE A 54 -10.99 2.37 -13.13
CA ILE A 54 -10.12 2.11 -11.98
C ILE A 54 -8.68 2.06 -12.47
N SER A 55 -7.84 2.94 -11.96
CA SER A 55 -6.38 2.96 -12.18
C SER A 55 -5.68 2.49 -10.91
N LEU A 56 -4.91 1.41 -10.99
CA LEU A 56 -3.92 1.02 -10.00
C LEU A 56 -2.55 1.57 -10.44
N ILE A 57 -1.93 2.38 -9.59
CA ILE A 57 -0.66 3.06 -9.90
C ILE A 57 0.39 2.65 -8.87
N TRP A 58 1.44 1.98 -9.34
CA TRP A 58 2.55 1.56 -8.49
C TRP A 58 3.45 2.73 -8.11
N SER A 59 3.28 3.20 -6.88
CA SER A 59 4.09 4.24 -6.25
C SER A 59 4.26 3.91 -4.76
N PRO A 60 5.03 2.87 -4.40
CA PRO A 60 5.03 2.31 -3.06
C PRO A 60 5.61 3.23 -1.98
N MET A 61 6.39 4.24 -2.40
CA MET A 61 6.89 5.30 -1.53
C MET A 61 6.21 6.66 -1.77
N LEU A 62 5.17 6.71 -2.61
CA LEU A 62 4.36 7.89 -2.99
C LEU A 62 5.12 9.05 -3.69
N MET A 63 6.44 9.10 -3.54
CA MET A 63 7.37 10.04 -4.14
C MET A 63 8.17 9.37 -5.26
N LYS A 64 8.89 10.17 -6.04
CA LYS A 64 9.81 9.65 -7.06
C LYS A 64 10.85 8.74 -6.39
N ALA A 65 10.84 7.47 -6.78
CA ALA A 65 11.77 6.47 -6.27
C ALA A 65 12.28 5.57 -7.40
N GLU A 66 13.58 5.28 -7.37
CA GLU A 66 14.19 4.24 -8.19
C GLU A 66 14.23 2.95 -7.37
N ILE A 67 13.56 1.92 -7.87
CA ILE A 67 13.36 0.64 -7.20
C ILE A 67 13.94 -0.45 -8.07
N PHE A 68 14.88 -1.22 -7.51
CA PHE A 68 15.65 -2.25 -8.21
C PHE A 68 15.27 -3.67 -7.77
N GLU A 69 14.07 -3.82 -7.20
CA GLU A 69 13.54 -5.07 -6.64
C GLU A 69 12.53 -5.75 -7.59
N ASP A 70 12.71 -7.05 -7.81
CA ASP A 70 11.82 -7.88 -8.62
C ASP A 70 10.56 -8.35 -7.86
N SER A 71 9.75 -9.19 -8.50
CA SER A 71 8.50 -9.71 -7.90
C SER A 71 8.71 -10.72 -6.78
N ASP A 72 9.91 -11.29 -6.66
CA ASP A 72 10.28 -12.25 -5.61
C ASP A 72 10.97 -11.57 -4.43
N GLY A 73 11.14 -10.24 -4.50
CA GLY A 73 11.75 -9.44 -3.44
C GLY A 73 13.28 -9.42 -3.51
N VAL A 74 13.87 -9.87 -4.62
CA VAL A 74 15.31 -9.81 -4.84
C VAL A 74 15.68 -8.43 -5.37
N SER A 75 16.51 -7.70 -4.61
CA SER A 75 16.97 -6.37 -5.00
C SER A 75 18.39 -6.40 -5.55
N LYS A 76 18.63 -5.67 -6.66
CA LYS A 76 19.96 -5.49 -7.27
C LYS A 76 20.71 -4.28 -6.73
N SER A 77 20.02 -3.32 -6.11
CA SER A 77 20.57 -2.08 -5.56
C SER A 77 19.64 -1.51 -4.49
N ASP A 78 20.16 -0.64 -3.63
CA ASP A 78 19.35 0.09 -2.67
C ASP A 78 18.38 1.03 -3.36
N ILE A 79 17.22 1.24 -2.73
CA ILE A 79 16.21 2.18 -3.23
C ILE A 79 16.79 3.59 -3.19
N GLN A 80 16.54 4.37 -4.24
CA GLN A 80 16.86 5.80 -4.27
C GLN A 80 15.57 6.59 -4.19
N LEU A 81 15.32 7.26 -3.06
CA LEU A 81 14.09 8.01 -2.80
C LEU A 81 14.35 9.51 -2.84
N HIS A 82 13.69 10.21 -3.76
CA HIS A 82 13.72 11.67 -3.82
C HIS A 82 12.68 12.25 -2.85
N LEU A 83 13.14 12.80 -1.73
CA LEU A 83 12.27 13.30 -0.65
C LEU A 83 11.60 14.64 -0.95
N ASP A 84 11.95 15.28 -2.06
CA ASP A 84 11.47 16.59 -2.50
C ASP A 84 10.62 16.53 -3.79
N THR A 85 10.48 15.34 -4.38
CA THR A 85 9.87 15.16 -5.71
C THR A 85 8.70 14.18 -5.65
N ILE A 86 7.47 14.70 -5.83
CA ILE A 86 6.25 13.87 -5.98
C ILE A 86 6.39 12.94 -7.19
N ASP A 87 5.90 11.70 -7.08
CA ASP A 87 5.97 10.74 -8.18
C ASP A 87 5.09 11.19 -9.36
N THR A 88 5.71 11.34 -10.53
CA THR A 88 5.02 11.73 -11.77
C THR A 88 4.07 10.67 -12.28
N LYS A 89 4.26 9.39 -11.88
CA LYS A 89 3.39 8.28 -12.29
C LYS A 89 1.92 8.52 -11.94
N TRP A 90 1.63 9.10 -10.79
CA TRP A 90 0.25 9.39 -10.39
C TRP A 90 -0.10 10.88 -10.47
N SER A 91 0.87 11.77 -10.25
CA SER A 91 0.58 13.21 -10.22
C SER A 91 0.28 13.79 -11.60
N ASN A 92 0.81 13.21 -12.69
CA ASN A 92 0.50 13.64 -14.06
C ASN A 92 -0.98 13.44 -14.43
N GLU A 93 -1.61 12.38 -13.91
CA GLU A 93 -3.03 12.07 -14.13
C GLU A 93 -3.94 12.63 -13.02
N TYR A 94 -3.40 13.31 -12.00
CA TYR A 94 -4.14 13.73 -10.80
C TYR A 94 -5.45 14.46 -11.10
N ASN A 95 -5.43 15.40 -12.06
CA ASN A 95 -6.59 16.20 -12.43
C ASN A 95 -7.73 15.40 -13.07
N SER A 96 -7.47 14.15 -13.49
CA SER A 96 -8.48 13.27 -14.09
C SER A 96 -9.26 12.45 -13.07
N PHE A 97 -8.77 12.33 -11.83
CA PHE A 97 -9.37 11.44 -10.84
C PHE A 97 -10.51 12.10 -10.09
N ASN A 98 -11.59 11.37 -9.82
CA ASN A 98 -12.67 11.84 -8.94
C ASN A 98 -12.48 11.33 -7.50
N TYR A 99 -11.92 10.13 -7.37
CA TYR A 99 -11.66 9.47 -6.10
C TYR A 99 -10.23 8.95 -6.11
N ILE A 100 -9.53 9.11 -4.99
CA ILE A 100 -8.17 8.62 -4.80
C ILE A 100 -8.13 7.82 -3.51
N VAL A 101 -7.71 6.56 -3.58
CA VAL A 101 -7.30 5.78 -2.42
C VAL A 101 -5.78 5.72 -2.45
N ILE A 102 -5.13 6.22 -1.39
CA ILE A 102 -3.68 6.33 -1.32
C ILE A 102 -3.16 5.69 -0.04
N SER A 103 -2.07 4.93 -0.14
CA SER A 103 -1.41 4.30 1.01
C SER A 103 0.04 3.95 0.71
N GLY A 104 0.88 3.98 1.73
CA GLY A 104 2.23 3.45 1.67
C GLY A 104 2.71 3.06 3.07
N GLY A 105 3.87 2.43 3.17
CA GLY A 105 4.43 2.10 4.48
C GLY A 105 5.49 1.01 4.44
N GLN A 106 5.13 -0.19 3.98
CA GLN A 106 6.03 -1.36 4.06
C GLN A 106 7.37 -1.14 3.35
N TRP A 107 7.36 -0.37 2.25
CA TRP A 107 8.57 -0.03 1.51
C TRP A 107 9.50 0.95 2.23
N PHE A 108 9.00 1.73 3.20
CA PHE A 108 9.84 2.61 4.02
C PHE A 108 10.72 1.83 5.00
N LEU A 109 10.38 0.58 5.30
CA LEU A 109 11.20 -0.31 6.14
C LEU A 109 12.45 -0.86 5.41
N LYS A 110 12.55 -0.68 4.08
CA LYS A 110 13.67 -1.18 3.29
C LYS A 110 14.85 -0.22 3.32
N THR A 111 16.06 -0.76 3.13
CA THR A 111 17.26 0.05 2.90
C THR A 111 17.02 1.04 1.78
N THR A 112 17.18 2.33 2.11
CA THR A 112 16.85 3.42 1.19
C THR A 112 17.89 4.52 1.32
N ILE A 113 18.38 5.01 0.20
CA ILE A 113 19.22 6.22 0.08
C ILE A 113 18.29 7.39 -0.22
N TYR A 114 18.46 8.48 0.52
CA TYR A 114 17.63 9.68 0.38
C TYR A 114 18.32 10.71 -0.46
N LEU A 115 17.57 11.28 -1.41
CA LEU A 115 18.01 12.36 -2.28
C LEU A 115 17.12 13.59 -2.12
N GLU A 116 17.73 14.76 -2.14
CA GLU A 116 17.08 16.05 -2.32
C GLU A 116 17.92 16.89 -3.27
N ASN A 117 17.29 17.54 -4.25
CA ASN A 117 17.94 18.25 -5.35
C ASN A 117 19.03 17.37 -6.02
N ASN A 118 18.72 16.08 -6.22
CA ASN A 118 19.64 15.07 -6.75
C ASN A 118 20.95 14.87 -5.95
N THR A 119 20.98 15.31 -4.68
CA THR A 119 22.12 15.13 -3.77
C THR A 119 21.75 14.19 -2.64
N ILE A 120 22.65 13.28 -2.26
CA ILE A 120 22.41 12.34 -1.16
C ILE A 120 22.38 13.11 0.17
N THR A 121 21.27 13.01 0.91
CA THR A 121 21.08 13.68 2.20
C THR A 121 21.14 12.72 3.38
N GLY A 122 21.05 11.42 3.14
CA GLY A 122 21.15 10.39 4.17
C GLY A 122 20.64 9.04 3.69
N CYS A 123 20.40 8.14 4.62
CA CYS A 123 19.84 6.82 4.33
C CYS A 123 19.00 6.28 5.49
N HIS A 124 18.28 5.19 5.24
CA HIS A 124 17.82 4.26 6.27
C HIS A 124 18.50 2.91 6.09
N TYR A 125 19.01 2.35 7.19
CA TYR A 125 19.64 1.03 7.26
C TYR A 125 20.67 0.80 6.13
N CYS A 126 21.71 1.64 6.11
CA CYS A 126 22.80 1.54 5.13
C CYS A 126 24.14 1.14 5.79
N PRO A 127 24.24 -0.08 6.34
CA PRO A 127 25.45 -0.51 7.02
C PRO A 127 26.64 -0.48 6.05
N LYS A 128 27.80 -0.06 6.57
CA LYS A 128 29.07 0.00 5.83
C LYS A 128 29.08 1.02 4.68
N LYS A 129 28.10 1.93 4.62
CA LYS A 129 28.16 3.11 3.74
C LYS A 129 28.60 4.33 4.54
N ASN A 130 29.40 5.19 3.93
CA ASN A 130 29.79 6.49 4.52
C ASN A 130 28.67 7.52 4.30
N LEU A 131 27.46 7.21 4.77
CA LEU A 131 26.26 8.05 4.66
C LEU A 131 25.67 8.30 6.05
N VAL A 132 24.98 9.43 6.21
CA VAL A 132 24.27 9.75 7.45
C VAL A 132 23.05 8.87 7.57
N GLU A 133 23.01 8.00 8.58
CA GLU A 133 21.84 7.20 8.90
C GLU A 133 20.79 8.05 9.62
N LEU A 134 19.58 8.08 9.07
CA LEU A 134 18.44 8.78 9.63
C LEU A 134 17.43 7.77 10.20
N PRO A 135 16.66 8.15 11.24
CA PRO A 135 15.60 7.29 11.76
C PRO A 135 14.60 6.90 10.68
N LEU A 136 14.07 5.68 10.74
CA LEU A 136 13.00 5.20 9.86
C LEU A 136 11.84 6.21 9.75
N THR A 137 11.48 6.82 10.87
CA THR A 137 10.37 7.78 10.98
C THR A 137 10.61 9.08 10.20
N TYR A 138 11.86 9.41 9.89
CA TYR A 138 12.23 10.67 9.22
C TYR A 138 11.60 10.77 7.82
N SER A 139 11.90 9.80 6.95
CA SER A 139 11.42 9.83 5.57
C SER A 139 9.92 9.64 5.51
N TYR A 140 9.37 8.72 6.31
CA TYR A 140 7.94 8.44 6.30
C TYR A 140 7.09 9.65 6.70
N ARG A 141 7.43 10.32 7.81
CA ARG A 141 6.75 11.57 8.21
C ARG A 141 6.89 12.65 7.15
N LYS A 142 8.09 12.84 6.60
CA LYS A 142 8.37 13.86 5.59
C LYS A 142 7.54 13.64 4.34
N VAL A 143 7.47 12.41 3.84
CA VAL A 143 6.68 12.06 2.66
C VAL A 143 5.19 12.30 2.90
N LEU A 144 4.62 11.82 4.02
CA LEU A 144 3.21 12.04 4.32
C LEU A 144 2.85 13.53 4.42
N LYS A 145 3.71 14.34 5.05
CA LYS A 145 3.53 15.80 5.08
C LYS A 145 3.48 16.41 3.68
N ILE A 146 4.38 16.00 2.79
CA ILE A 146 4.44 16.51 1.40
C ILE A 146 3.22 16.06 0.61
N VAL A 147 2.85 14.78 0.68
CA VAL A 147 1.69 14.20 -0.02
C VAL A 147 0.39 14.84 0.45
N PHE A 148 0.16 14.97 1.75
CA PHE A 148 -1.03 15.67 2.24
C PHE A 148 -1.02 17.14 1.87
N LYS A 149 0.12 17.83 2.00
CA LYS A 149 0.22 19.23 1.55
C LYS A 149 -0.13 19.38 0.07
N PHE A 150 0.31 18.46 -0.80
CA PHE A 150 -0.03 18.45 -2.22
C PHE A 150 -1.56 18.47 -2.43
N PHE A 151 -2.31 17.56 -1.80
CA PHE A 151 -3.77 17.52 -1.91
C PHE A 151 -4.45 18.78 -1.35
N LEU A 152 -3.92 19.36 -0.28
CA LEU A 152 -4.45 20.59 0.31
C LEU A 152 -4.22 21.80 -0.61
N SER A 153 -3.08 21.87 -1.30
CA SER A 153 -2.73 23.00 -2.16
C SER A 153 -3.23 22.89 -3.60
N ALA A 154 -3.50 21.68 -4.10
CA ALA A 154 -3.88 21.49 -5.50
C ALA A 154 -5.25 22.10 -5.83
N ASN A 155 -5.43 22.66 -7.03
CA ASN A 155 -6.69 23.26 -7.46
C ASN A 155 -7.81 22.22 -7.61
N HIS A 156 -7.48 21.07 -8.20
CA HIS A 156 -8.42 19.96 -8.32
C HIS A 156 -8.61 19.27 -6.96
N LYS A 157 -9.86 18.98 -6.60
CA LYS A 157 -10.26 18.52 -5.26
C LYS A 157 -11.05 17.19 -5.30
N PRO A 158 -10.41 16.06 -5.66
CA PRO A 158 -11.04 14.74 -5.58
C PRO A 158 -11.33 14.36 -4.13
N LEU A 159 -12.19 13.36 -3.91
CA LEU A 159 -12.28 12.70 -2.60
C LEU A 159 -11.03 11.83 -2.43
N VAL A 160 -10.17 12.19 -1.49
CA VAL A 160 -8.93 11.47 -1.16
C VAL A 160 -9.16 10.66 0.11
N ILE A 161 -8.85 9.37 0.06
CA ILE A 161 -9.01 8.42 1.15
C ILE A 161 -7.62 7.86 1.44
N TYR A 162 -7.05 8.23 2.58
CA TYR A 162 -5.79 7.66 3.04
C TYR A 162 -6.07 6.36 3.78
N ARG A 163 -5.57 5.23 3.27
CA ARG A 163 -5.68 3.92 3.95
C ARG A 163 -4.46 3.70 4.82
N THR A 164 -4.69 3.48 6.12
CA THR A 164 -3.62 3.27 7.10
C THR A 164 -2.87 1.95 6.88
N TRP A 165 -1.86 1.75 7.71
CA TRP A 165 -1.02 0.58 7.83
C TRP A 165 -1.81 -0.73 7.88
N SER A 166 -1.40 -1.69 7.07
CA SER A 166 -1.88 -3.08 7.15
C SER A 166 -0.90 -3.88 8.01
N PRO A 167 -1.39 -4.61 9.03
CA PRO A 167 -0.55 -5.50 9.82
C PRO A 167 -0.02 -6.65 8.96
N SER A 168 1.10 -7.22 9.40
CA SER A 168 1.57 -8.55 8.98
C SER A 168 1.48 -9.50 10.17
N HIS A 169 1.22 -10.79 9.92
CA HIS A 169 1.12 -11.80 10.98
C HIS A 169 2.26 -12.81 10.93
N PHE A 170 3.46 -12.35 10.57
CA PHE A 170 4.66 -13.17 10.68
C PHE A 170 4.97 -13.53 12.14
N GLU A 171 5.07 -14.83 12.41
CA GLU A 171 5.50 -15.43 13.66
C GLU A 171 6.94 -15.95 13.56
N TYR A 172 7.65 -15.96 14.69
CA TYR A 172 9.03 -16.43 14.92
C TYR A 172 10.13 -15.65 14.19
N LYS A 173 9.89 -15.29 12.93
CA LYS A 173 10.82 -14.67 11.98
C LYS A 173 10.04 -13.82 10.97
N GLU A 174 10.73 -13.11 10.09
CA GLU A 174 10.16 -12.23 9.06
C GLU A 174 10.14 -12.89 7.67
N TRP A 175 9.55 -12.19 6.69
CA TRP A 175 9.43 -12.63 5.28
C TRP A 175 10.73 -13.17 4.68
N SER A 176 11.88 -12.55 4.96
CA SER A 176 13.18 -12.84 4.32
C SER A 176 13.98 -13.94 5.03
N ASN A 177 13.59 -14.39 6.22
CA ASN A 177 14.38 -15.32 7.03
C ASN A 177 13.57 -16.49 7.60
N GLY A 178 12.37 -16.74 7.07
CA GLY A 178 11.59 -17.95 7.34
C GLY A 178 10.45 -17.79 8.33
N GLY A 179 9.83 -16.61 8.39
CA GLY A 179 8.58 -16.39 9.13
C GLY A 179 7.42 -17.23 8.60
N SER A 180 6.40 -17.42 9.44
CA SER A 180 5.19 -18.18 9.11
C SER A 180 3.93 -17.55 9.70
N CYS A 181 2.76 -17.93 9.20
CA CYS A 181 1.45 -17.46 9.66
C CYS A 181 0.43 -18.59 9.48
N ASN A 182 0.53 -19.62 10.32
CA ASN A 182 -0.24 -20.85 10.15
C ASN A 182 -1.60 -20.83 10.87
N LYS A 183 -2.03 -19.67 11.38
CA LYS A 183 -3.33 -19.56 12.06
C LYS A 183 -4.45 -19.71 11.04
N THR A 184 -5.50 -20.42 11.43
CA THR A 184 -6.66 -20.72 10.57
C THR A 184 -7.96 -20.13 11.12
N GLU A 185 -7.90 -19.43 12.25
CA GLU A 185 -9.03 -18.75 12.87
C GLU A 185 -8.66 -17.31 13.23
N PRO A 186 -9.63 -16.37 13.22
CA PRO A 186 -9.46 -15.04 13.79
C PRO A 186 -9.06 -15.10 15.27
N PHE A 187 -8.45 -14.03 15.76
CA PHE A 187 -8.22 -13.91 17.20
C PHE A 187 -9.55 -13.81 17.97
N LYS A 188 -9.63 -14.51 19.11
CA LYS A 188 -10.81 -14.49 20.00
C LYS A 188 -10.67 -13.39 21.06
N GLY A 189 -11.78 -12.79 21.46
CA GLY A 189 -11.84 -11.85 22.58
C GLY A 189 -11.15 -10.50 22.36
N GLY A 190 -10.96 -10.08 21.09
CA GLY A 190 -10.33 -8.79 20.77
C GLY A 190 -8.83 -8.73 21.06
N LEU A 191 -8.20 -9.87 21.36
CA LEU A 191 -6.75 -9.96 21.50
C LEU A 191 -6.09 -9.64 20.16
N ILE A 192 -5.19 -8.66 20.16
CA ILE A 192 -4.37 -8.30 19.00
C ILE A 192 -2.92 -8.35 19.46
N TYR A 193 -2.07 -8.99 18.67
CA TYR A 193 -0.63 -8.87 18.83
C TYR A 193 -0.14 -7.73 17.93
N GLU A 194 -0.06 -6.53 18.49
CA GLU A 194 0.45 -5.34 17.78
C GLU A 194 1.97 -5.29 17.92
N LYS A 195 2.70 -5.33 16.79
CA LYS A 195 4.15 -5.16 16.80
C LYS A 195 4.51 -3.68 17.00
N ASP A 196 5.67 -3.39 17.58
CA ASP A 196 6.14 -2.01 17.79
C ASP A 196 6.23 -1.21 16.48
N VAL A 197 6.65 -1.86 15.39
CA VAL A 197 6.69 -1.25 14.06
C VAL A 197 5.29 -0.88 13.55
N ASP A 198 4.29 -1.73 13.79
CA ASP A 198 2.93 -1.48 13.37
C ASP A 198 2.36 -0.25 14.08
N LYS A 199 2.54 -0.20 15.42
CA LYS A 199 2.14 0.94 16.25
C LYS A 199 2.84 2.23 15.83
N MET A 200 4.14 2.16 15.55
CA MET A 200 4.95 3.30 15.14
C MET A 200 4.47 3.86 13.79
N MET A 201 4.33 3.00 12.78
CA MET A 201 4.00 3.42 11.42
C MET A 201 2.55 3.94 11.37
N ARG A 202 1.58 3.20 11.92
CA ARG A 202 0.19 3.66 12.00
C ARG A 202 0.07 4.96 12.81
N GLY A 203 0.82 5.08 13.91
CA GLY A 203 0.83 6.29 14.74
C GLY A 203 1.26 7.53 13.95
N ILE A 204 2.31 7.40 13.12
CA ILE A 204 2.76 8.45 12.21
C ILE A 204 1.67 8.83 11.22
N GLU A 205 1.02 7.85 10.58
CA GLU A 205 -0.04 8.10 9.61
C GLU A 205 -1.22 8.88 10.21
N ILE A 206 -1.68 8.45 11.39
CA ILE A 206 -2.79 9.09 12.09
C ILE A 206 -2.41 10.51 12.51
N GLU A 207 -1.19 10.73 13.00
CA GLU A 207 -0.72 12.04 13.43
C GLU A 207 -0.63 13.01 12.24
N GLU A 208 0.02 12.60 11.14
CA GLU A 208 0.17 13.47 9.97
C GLU A 208 -1.17 13.70 9.25
N PHE A 209 -2.07 12.71 9.26
CA PHE A 209 -3.44 12.89 8.77
C PHE A 209 -4.21 13.92 9.60
N LYS A 210 -4.15 13.83 10.94
CA LYS A 210 -4.78 14.81 11.86
C LYS A 210 -4.25 16.22 11.61
N ASN A 211 -2.92 16.36 11.47
CA ASN A 211 -2.28 17.63 11.14
C ASN A 211 -2.77 18.21 9.81
N ALA A 212 -3.07 17.37 8.82
CA ALA A 212 -3.58 17.79 7.53
C ALA A 212 -5.05 18.25 7.61
N ILE A 213 -5.93 17.49 8.27
CA ILE A 213 -7.36 17.82 8.32
C ILE A 213 -7.69 19.05 9.18
N MET A 214 -6.84 19.37 10.17
CA MET A 214 -6.94 20.62 10.94
C MET A 214 -6.87 21.89 10.07
N LYS A 215 -6.41 21.77 8.82
CA LYS A 215 -6.33 22.86 7.84
C LYS A 215 -7.56 22.90 6.91
N ASN A 216 -8.73 22.48 7.41
CA ASN A 216 -10.01 22.42 6.70
C ASN A 216 -10.01 21.52 5.45
N ALA A 217 -9.39 20.34 5.53
CA ALA A 217 -9.33 19.38 4.44
C ALA A 217 -10.61 18.53 4.31
N THR A 218 -11.73 19.12 3.85
CA THR A 218 -13.04 18.42 3.82
C THR A 218 -13.05 17.16 2.95
N ASN A 219 -12.21 17.14 1.91
CA ASN A 219 -12.16 16.08 0.91
C ASN A 219 -11.10 15.01 1.21
N LEU A 220 -10.45 15.08 2.38
CA LEU A 220 -9.49 14.08 2.83
C LEU A 220 -10.11 13.24 3.95
N LYS A 221 -10.23 11.92 3.74
CA LYS A 221 -10.82 10.96 4.68
C LYS A 221 -9.81 9.89 5.06
N LEU A 222 -10.00 9.29 6.23
CA LEU A 222 -9.17 8.20 6.73
C LEU A 222 -9.94 6.88 6.60
N LEU A 223 -9.29 5.86 6.05
CA LEU A 223 -9.73 4.48 6.09
C LEU A 223 -8.77 3.72 7.01
N ASP A 224 -9.11 3.65 8.30
CA ASP A 224 -8.29 2.98 9.30
C ASP A 224 -8.70 1.52 9.49
N MET A 225 -7.99 0.61 8.81
CA MET A 225 -8.32 -0.82 8.79
C MET A 225 -7.51 -1.66 9.76
N TYR A 226 -6.60 -1.04 10.52
CA TYR A 226 -5.60 -1.79 11.27
C TYR A 226 -6.21 -2.73 12.31
N ASN A 227 -7.08 -2.21 13.20
CA ASN A 227 -7.65 -3.02 14.29
C ASN A 227 -8.49 -4.19 13.77
N LEU A 228 -9.23 -4.00 12.67
CA LEU A 228 -10.02 -5.05 12.04
C LEU A 228 -9.12 -6.11 11.40
N SER A 229 -8.06 -5.66 10.72
CA SER A 229 -7.13 -6.55 10.02
C SER A 229 -6.23 -7.32 11.00
N ALA A 230 -5.84 -6.71 12.11
CA ALA A 230 -4.94 -7.32 13.10
C ALA A 230 -5.61 -8.46 13.90
N GLN A 231 -6.94 -8.59 13.80
CA GLN A 231 -7.69 -9.72 14.33
C GLN A 231 -7.79 -10.90 13.37
N ARG A 232 -7.22 -10.77 12.15
CA ARG A 232 -7.40 -11.71 11.05
C ARG A 232 -6.11 -12.38 10.61
N PRO A 233 -5.35 -13.03 11.51
CA PRO A 233 -4.15 -13.77 11.13
C PRO A 233 -4.45 -14.95 10.19
N ASP A 234 -5.71 -15.40 10.14
CA ASP A 234 -6.25 -16.41 9.22
C ASP A 234 -6.39 -15.93 7.77
N GLY A 235 -6.23 -14.62 7.52
CA GLY A 235 -6.46 -14.01 6.22
C GLY A 235 -5.31 -14.09 5.22
N HIS A 236 -4.16 -14.64 5.61
CA HIS A 236 -2.93 -14.60 4.82
C HIS A 236 -2.76 -15.84 3.93
N PRO A 237 -2.15 -15.72 2.74
CA PRO A 237 -1.85 -16.87 1.87
C PRO A 237 -0.90 -17.89 2.50
N GLY A 238 -0.02 -17.45 3.41
CA GLY A 238 1.03 -18.30 3.95
C GLY A 238 1.85 -18.92 2.81
N PRO A 239 1.99 -20.26 2.73
CA PRO A 239 2.80 -20.89 1.69
C PRO A 239 2.17 -20.78 0.29
N PHE A 240 0.88 -20.43 0.17
CA PHE A 240 0.12 -20.48 -1.07
C PHE A 240 0.19 -19.21 -1.92
N ARG A 241 1.28 -18.44 -1.80
CA ARG A 241 1.54 -17.26 -2.67
C ARG A 241 1.67 -17.63 -4.15
N LYS A 242 2.24 -18.78 -4.46
CA LYS A 242 2.43 -19.31 -5.83
C LYS A 242 1.59 -20.57 -6.02
N PHE A 243 1.19 -20.85 -7.25
CA PHE A 243 0.48 -22.07 -7.60
C PHE A 243 1.36 -23.30 -7.29
N HIS A 244 0.80 -24.29 -6.57
CA HIS A 244 1.48 -25.51 -6.14
C HIS A 244 2.84 -25.27 -5.43
N PRO A 245 2.85 -24.61 -4.26
CA PRO A 245 4.11 -24.25 -3.60
C PRO A 245 4.99 -25.46 -3.22
N PHE A 246 4.38 -26.63 -3.02
CA PHE A 246 5.06 -27.89 -2.69
C PHE A 246 5.26 -28.81 -3.91
N GLY A 247 4.98 -28.34 -5.13
CA GLY A 247 5.01 -29.17 -6.34
C GLY A 247 6.40 -29.73 -6.71
N LYS A 248 7.48 -29.13 -6.19
CA LYS A 248 8.86 -29.60 -6.40
C LYS A 248 9.32 -30.67 -5.38
N GLY A 249 8.42 -31.18 -4.54
CA GLY A 249 8.68 -32.27 -3.59
C GLY A 249 8.65 -31.85 -2.12
N ARG A 250 8.79 -32.83 -1.21
CA ARG A 250 8.62 -32.66 0.25
C ARG A 250 9.69 -31.81 0.94
N ASN A 251 10.86 -31.62 0.32
CA ASN A 251 12.01 -30.92 0.91
C ASN A 251 12.18 -29.48 0.42
N VAL A 252 11.17 -28.91 -0.25
CA VAL A 252 11.24 -27.56 -0.80
C VAL A 252 11.06 -26.55 0.32
N VAL A 253 11.98 -25.58 0.41
CA VAL A 253 11.80 -24.41 1.28
C VAL A 253 10.80 -23.48 0.61
N VAL A 254 9.62 -23.34 1.22
CA VAL A 254 8.55 -22.45 0.76
C VAL A 254 8.58 -21.17 1.57
N GLN A 255 8.58 -20.05 0.88
CA GLN A 255 8.46 -18.74 1.48
C GLN A 255 6.98 -18.45 1.79
N ASN A 256 6.67 -18.13 3.05
CA ASN A 256 5.31 -17.78 3.47
C ASN A 256 5.03 -16.30 3.26
N ASP A 257 3.86 -15.99 2.70
CA ASP A 257 3.33 -14.64 2.60
C ASP A 257 2.34 -14.37 3.73
N CYS A 258 2.81 -13.62 4.72
CA CYS A 258 2.04 -13.19 5.88
C CYS A 258 1.83 -11.67 5.89
N LEU A 259 1.99 -11.04 4.71
CA LEU A 259 1.82 -9.61 4.50
C LEU A 259 0.59 -9.33 3.61
N HIS A 260 0.45 -10.08 2.53
CA HIS A 260 -0.69 -9.99 1.63
C HIS A 260 -1.87 -10.84 2.12
N TRP A 261 -3.03 -10.64 1.53
CA TRP A 261 -4.31 -11.20 1.95
C TRP A 261 -4.88 -12.09 0.85
N CYS A 262 -5.45 -13.23 1.26
CA CYS A 262 -6.20 -14.12 0.40
C CYS A 262 -7.40 -13.40 -0.24
N LEU A 263 -7.76 -13.85 -1.45
CA LEU A 263 -8.96 -13.43 -2.18
C LEU A 263 -9.79 -14.66 -2.59
N PRO A 264 -11.09 -14.74 -2.25
CA PRO A 264 -11.80 -13.84 -1.32
C PRO A 264 -11.22 -13.94 0.11
N GLY A 265 -11.44 -12.90 0.93
CA GLY A 265 -10.83 -12.86 2.26
C GLY A 265 -11.13 -11.58 3.05
N PRO A 266 -10.42 -11.36 4.19
CA PRO A 266 -10.69 -10.22 5.07
C PRO A 266 -10.56 -8.85 4.40
N ILE A 267 -9.74 -8.77 3.35
CA ILE A 267 -9.53 -7.56 2.57
C ILE A 267 -10.78 -7.12 1.79
N ASP A 268 -11.76 -8.00 1.58
CA ASP A 268 -13.04 -7.65 0.97
C ASP A 268 -13.80 -6.60 1.83
N TYR A 269 -13.73 -6.73 3.16
CA TYR A 269 -14.33 -5.75 4.10
C TYR A 269 -13.67 -4.38 4.05
N TRP A 270 -12.43 -4.28 3.55
CA TRP A 270 -11.79 -2.98 3.35
C TRP A 270 -12.50 -2.21 2.24
N ASN A 271 -13.00 -2.92 1.23
CA ASN A 271 -13.77 -2.35 0.14
C ASN A 271 -15.19 -1.99 0.57
N ASP A 272 -15.81 -2.77 1.47
CA ASP A 272 -17.11 -2.40 2.04
C ASP A 272 -17.03 -1.06 2.79
N LEU A 273 -16.04 -0.90 3.67
CA LEU A 273 -15.84 0.35 4.42
C LEU A 273 -15.39 1.52 3.52
N LEU A 274 -14.57 1.24 2.50
CA LEU A 274 -14.25 2.23 1.47
C LEU A 274 -15.51 2.75 0.78
N MET A 275 -16.43 1.85 0.41
CA MET A 275 -17.69 2.23 -0.22
C MET A 275 -18.61 3.00 0.73
N GLU A 276 -18.66 2.65 2.02
CA GLU A 276 -19.40 3.43 3.02
C GLU A 276 -18.89 4.88 3.13
N ILE A 277 -17.56 5.09 3.12
CA ILE A 277 -16.99 6.45 3.11
C ILE A 277 -17.42 7.21 1.85
N VAL A 278 -17.41 6.54 0.70
CA VAL A 278 -17.73 7.17 -0.58
C VAL A 278 -19.21 7.49 -0.72
N LEU A 279 -20.11 6.64 -0.21
CA LEU A 279 -21.56 6.84 -0.30
C LEU A 279 -22.08 7.91 0.66
N ARG A 280 -21.38 8.14 1.78
CA ARG A 280 -21.76 9.14 2.80
C ARG A 280 -21.14 10.52 2.57
N ASN A 281 -20.36 10.69 1.51
CA ASN A 281 -19.66 11.93 1.17
C ASN A 281 -20.31 12.65 -0.01
#